data_AF-A0A1F5EA23-F1
#
_entry.id   AF-A0A1F5EA23-F1
#
_cell.length_a   1.000
_cell.length_b   1.000
_cell.length_c   1.000
_cell.angle_alpha   90.00
_cell.angle_beta   90.00
_cell.angle_gamma   90.00
#
_symmetry.space_group_name_H-M   'P 1'
#
loop_
_entity.id
_entity.type
_entity.pdbx_description
1 polymer ?
#
loop_
_entity_poly.entity_id
_entity_poly.type
_entity_poly.pdbx_seq_one_letter_code
_entity_poly.pdbx_strand_id
1 'polypeptide(L)'
;MSNKPILAAPVEGAAFRHFFLKDVNPLGGRTKRRHISAPNAQMREVHSALISYLRSLPADLSAATGARKGHSSITNIFPHRNNRYFLLLDIKDAYGTVDEEKLVQVLLELDPTLPRDLFGSEVVTQFLQRYCLNNKGGLLTGAPASPDLYNLYVAVLLDSKLIELCKQYGLTYTRYLDDITLSSMTRIGKKKRQAIYGLMREAGLVIHESKTQILDLNRGPVKIAGFTLNQNRSIILPRSYLGKIRGAIHNAIEKGLCDKATQVQISGMMSQLLASLQDPSVRRKGGRRYRRRPNSTEKRVMDRYCAYRQLCAQTISPKLATS
;
A
#
# COMPACT_ATOMS: atom_id res chain seq x y z
N MET A 1 8.22 -28.77 21.59
CA MET A 1 7.57 -27.50 21.21
C MET A 1 8.67 -26.52 20.84
N SER A 2 8.80 -26.16 19.56
CA SER A 2 9.83 -25.20 19.14
C SER A 2 9.45 -23.83 19.68
N ASN A 3 10.25 -23.30 20.61
CA ASN A 3 10.04 -22.00 21.20
C ASN A 3 10.33 -20.95 20.11
N LYS A 4 9.30 -20.49 19.40
CA LYS A 4 9.52 -19.46 18.37
C LYS A 4 9.93 -18.17 19.09
N PRO A 5 11.08 -17.57 18.74
CA PRO A 5 11.61 -16.41 19.45
C PRO A 5 10.66 -15.19 19.37
N ILE A 6 9.72 -15.20 18.44
CA ILE A 6 8.74 -14.12 18.26
C ILE A 6 7.60 -14.15 19.26
N LEU A 7 7.25 -15.34 19.77
CA LEU A 7 6.20 -15.55 20.78
C LEU A 7 6.80 -15.64 22.18
N ALA A 8 8.04 -15.17 22.36
CA ALA A 8 8.74 -15.19 23.63
C ALA A 8 8.12 -14.21 24.65
N ALA A 9 8.69 -14.19 25.86
CA ALA A 9 8.23 -13.36 26.97
C ALA A 9 8.03 -11.89 26.56
N PRO A 10 7.11 -11.17 27.24
CA PRO A 10 6.80 -9.79 26.89
C PRO A 10 8.04 -8.89 26.84
N VAL A 11 8.15 -8.05 25.81
CA VAL A 11 9.23 -7.06 25.73
C VAL A 11 8.87 -5.89 26.64
N GLU A 12 9.65 -5.74 27.71
CA GLU A 12 9.43 -4.72 28.73
C GLU A 12 9.47 -3.31 28.13
N GLY A 13 8.51 -2.46 28.52
CA GLY A 13 8.40 -1.09 28.03
C GLY A 13 7.89 -0.94 26.59
N ALA A 14 7.57 -2.02 25.86
CA ALA A 14 6.97 -1.91 24.52
C ALA A 14 5.56 -1.31 24.59
N ALA A 15 5.35 -0.17 23.93
CA ALA A 15 4.09 0.57 23.99
C ALA A 15 3.81 1.40 22.72
N PHE A 16 2.54 1.77 22.56
CA PHE A 16 2.08 2.74 21.55
C PHE A 16 1.74 4.08 22.17
N ARG A 17 2.11 5.15 21.46
CA ARG A 17 1.57 6.50 21.71
C ARG A 17 0.40 6.76 20.78
N HIS A 18 -0.74 7.09 21.36
CA HIS A 18 -1.98 7.32 20.64
C HIS A 18 -2.21 8.82 20.39
N PHE A 19 -2.53 9.20 19.16
CA PHE A 19 -2.88 10.57 18.80
C PHE A 19 -3.79 10.61 17.57
N PHE A 20 -4.41 11.77 17.32
CA PHE A 20 -5.21 11.98 16.12
C PHE A 20 -4.43 12.75 15.06
N LEU A 21 -4.35 12.18 13.85
CA LEU A 21 -3.83 12.86 12.67
C LEU A 21 -4.99 13.47 11.88
N LYS A 22 -4.86 14.75 11.53
CA LYS A 22 -5.76 15.44 10.61
C LYS A 22 -5.32 15.13 9.18
N ASP A 23 -5.94 14.14 8.56
CA ASP A 23 -5.68 13.74 7.18
C ASP A 23 -6.54 14.57 6.22
N VAL A 24 -5.89 15.41 5.40
CA VAL A 24 -6.57 16.27 4.44
C VAL A 24 -6.50 15.62 3.06
N ASN A 25 -7.66 15.25 2.52
CA ASN A 25 -7.75 14.75 1.15
C ASN A 25 -7.28 15.86 0.19
N PRO A 26 -6.19 15.62 -0.55
CA PRO A 26 -5.59 16.68 -1.35
C PRO A 26 -6.31 17.01 -2.66
N LEU A 27 -7.31 16.22 -3.02
CA LEU A 27 -8.12 16.42 -4.22
C LEU A 27 -9.48 17.07 -3.89
N GLY A 28 -9.99 16.86 -2.68
CA GLY A 28 -11.35 17.30 -2.30
C GLY A 28 -11.42 18.16 -1.05
N GLY A 29 -10.30 18.48 -0.38
CA GLY A 29 -10.25 19.30 0.83
C GLY A 29 -10.87 18.67 2.08
N ARG A 30 -11.61 17.56 1.93
CA ARG A 30 -12.22 16.80 3.02
C ARG A 30 -11.15 16.40 4.03
N THR A 31 -11.37 16.78 5.27
CA THR A 31 -10.52 16.39 6.39
C THR A 31 -11.12 15.17 7.07
N LYS A 32 -10.29 14.14 7.31
CA LYS A 32 -10.62 13.00 8.15
C LYS A 32 -9.71 12.99 9.36
N ARG A 33 -10.27 12.84 10.56
CA ARG A 33 -9.48 12.53 11.76
C ARG A 33 -9.16 11.03 11.75
N ARG A 34 -7.89 10.69 11.88
CA ARG A 34 -7.42 9.30 11.99
C ARG A 34 -6.78 9.08 13.33
N HIS A 35 -7.19 8.04 14.05
CA HIS A 35 -6.49 7.59 15.23
C HIS A 35 -5.22 6.85 14.80
N ILE A 36 -4.05 7.30 15.27
CA ILE A 36 -2.74 6.73 14.98
C ILE A 36 -2.14 6.20 16.28
N SER A 37 -1.63 4.97 16.20
CA SER A 37 -0.90 4.29 17.26
C SER A 37 0.56 4.21 16.82
N ALA A 38 1.39 5.16 17.27
CA ALA A 38 2.80 5.20 16.90
C ALA A 38 3.65 4.41 17.90
N PRO A 39 4.51 3.49 17.43
CA PRO A 39 5.32 2.66 18.32
C PRO A 39 6.49 3.45 18.93
N ASN A 40 6.82 3.17 20.19
CA ASN A 40 8.11 3.56 20.79
C ASN A 40 9.27 2.72 20.21
N ALA A 41 10.48 2.86 20.75
CA ALA A 41 11.66 2.16 20.23
C ALA A 41 11.55 0.64 20.43
N GLN A 42 11.19 0.20 21.63
CA GLN A 42 11.01 -1.21 22.00
C GLN A 42 9.91 -1.87 21.15
N MET A 43 8.77 -1.20 20.97
CA MET A 43 7.69 -1.70 20.11
C MET A 43 8.14 -1.80 18.64
N ARG A 44 9.01 -0.90 18.16
CA ARG A 44 9.58 -1.02 16.80
C ARG A 44 10.45 -2.28 16.64
N GLU A 45 11.18 -2.69 17.67
CA GLU A 45 11.97 -3.91 17.65
C GLU A 45 11.07 -5.15 17.53
N VAL A 46 10.02 -5.21 18.36
CA VAL A 46 8.98 -6.26 18.28
C VAL A 46 8.40 -6.35 16.87
N HIS A 47 7.96 -5.22 16.31
CA HIS A 47 7.40 -5.21 14.96
C HIS A 47 8.43 -5.51 13.87
N SER A 48 9.71 -5.19 14.05
CA SER A 48 10.75 -5.51 13.08
C SER A 48 11.00 -7.02 13.00
N ALA A 49 11.05 -7.69 14.16
CA ALA A 49 11.09 -9.14 14.23
C ALA A 49 9.83 -9.74 13.59
N LEU A 50 8.65 -9.21 13.94
CA LEU A 50 7.36 -9.64 13.38
C LEU A 50 7.30 -9.52 11.86
N ILE A 51 7.69 -8.38 11.30
CA ILE A 51 7.71 -8.18 9.84
C ILE A 51 8.63 -9.20 9.16
N SER A 52 9.78 -9.50 9.75
CA SER A 52 10.73 -10.48 9.19
C SER A 52 10.11 -11.87 9.13
N TYR A 53 9.44 -12.27 10.22
CA TYR A 53 8.70 -13.53 10.29
C TYR A 53 7.52 -13.59 9.31
N LEU A 54 6.64 -12.59 9.33
CA LEU A 54 5.45 -12.55 8.45
C LEU A 54 5.84 -12.64 6.97
N ARG A 55 6.95 -12.02 6.58
CA ARG A 55 7.47 -12.06 5.20
C ARG A 55 8.14 -13.36 4.81
N SER A 56 8.48 -14.22 5.78
CA SER A 56 8.95 -15.58 5.50
C SER A 56 7.83 -16.59 5.29
N LEU A 57 6.57 -16.23 5.61
CA LEU A 57 5.43 -17.12 5.48
C LEU A 57 5.09 -17.42 4.01
N PRO A 58 4.67 -18.66 3.68
CA PRO A 58 4.41 -19.11 2.33
C PRO A 58 3.01 -18.69 1.82
N ALA A 59 2.73 -17.38 1.77
CA ALA A 59 1.47 -16.87 1.24
C ALA A 59 1.58 -16.43 -0.23
N ASP A 60 0.57 -16.76 -1.05
CA ASP A 60 0.44 -16.17 -2.39
C ASP A 60 -0.02 -14.71 -2.30
N LEU A 61 0.93 -13.80 -2.46
CA LEU A 61 0.70 -12.36 -2.49
C LEU A 61 0.67 -11.80 -3.92
N SER A 62 0.52 -12.62 -4.96
CA SER A 62 0.61 -12.20 -6.36
C SER A 62 -0.33 -11.04 -6.73
N ALA A 63 -1.54 -10.99 -6.14
CA ALA A 63 -2.49 -9.90 -6.34
C ALA A 63 -2.20 -8.64 -5.49
N ALA A 64 -1.51 -8.79 -4.37
CA ALA A 64 -1.24 -7.70 -3.42
C ALA A 64 -0.05 -6.86 -3.88
N THR A 65 -0.24 -5.55 -4.04
CA THR A 65 0.80 -4.60 -4.46
C THR A 65 1.07 -3.47 -3.46
N GLY A 66 0.21 -3.33 -2.44
CA GLY A 66 0.36 -2.36 -1.36
C GLY A 66 1.28 -2.86 -0.25
N ALA A 67 2.11 -1.98 0.31
CA ALA A 67 3.04 -2.26 1.42
C ALA A 67 3.99 -3.46 1.20
N ARG A 68 4.35 -3.77 -0.06
CA ARG A 68 5.25 -4.87 -0.40
C ARG A 68 6.53 -4.37 -1.06
N LYS A 69 7.66 -5.00 -0.70
CA LYS A 69 8.97 -4.71 -1.30
C LYS A 69 8.92 -4.97 -2.81
N GLY A 70 9.36 -4.00 -3.61
CA GLY A 70 9.37 -4.10 -5.07
C GLY A 70 8.03 -3.82 -5.75
N HIS A 71 6.96 -3.65 -4.98
CA HIS A 71 5.65 -3.24 -5.49
C HIS A 71 5.36 -1.77 -5.14
N SER A 72 4.43 -1.18 -5.89
CA SER A 72 4.02 0.21 -5.75
C SER A 72 2.66 0.41 -6.42
N SER A 73 2.11 1.62 -6.27
CA SER A 73 0.88 2.02 -6.96
C SER A 73 0.97 1.85 -8.49
N ILE A 74 2.16 2.01 -9.09
CA ILE A 74 2.33 1.80 -10.53
C ILE A 74 2.19 0.31 -10.89
N THR A 75 2.71 -0.60 -10.08
CA THR A 75 2.56 -2.05 -10.32
C THR A 75 1.12 -2.51 -10.08
N ASN A 76 0.32 -1.74 -9.31
CA ASN A 76 -1.10 -1.98 -9.14
C ASN A 76 -1.91 -1.64 -10.40
N ILE A 77 -1.71 -0.45 -10.96
CA ILE A 77 -2.51 0.02 -12.11
C ILE A 77 -2.07 -0.63 -13.44
N PHE A 78 -0.80 -0.97 -13.58
CA PHE A 78 -0.23 -1.40 -14.86
C PHE A 78 -0.90 -2.64 -15.49
N PRO A 79 -1.22 -3.72 -14.73
CA PRO A 79 -1.93 -4.88 -15.28
C PRO A 79 -3.27 -4.53 -15.95
N HIS A 80 -3.89 -3.42 -15.54
CA HIS A 80 -5.19 -2.99 -16.06
C HIS A 80 -5.07 -2.05 -17.27
N ARG A 81 -3.86 -1.64 -17.69
CA ARG A 81 -3.61 -0.62 -18.73
C ARG A 81 -4.41 -0.85 -20.00
N ASN A 82 -4.48 -2.11 -20.44
CA ASN A 82 -5.11 -2.45 -21.69
C ASN A 82 -6.61 -2.68 -21.56
N ASN A 83 -7.19 -2.74 -20.34
CA ASN A 83 -8.61 -2.98 -20.09
C ASN A 83 -9.51 -1.75 -20.30
N ARG A 84 -10.82 -1.97 -20.53
CA ARG A 84 -11.79 -0.90 -20.81
C ARG A 84 -12.76 -0.68 -19.66
N TYR A 85 -13.34 -1.75 -19.13
CA TYR A 85 -14.33 -1.66 -18.07
C TYR A 85 -13.68 -1.95 -16.74
N PHE A 86 -14.02 -1.16 -15.72
CA PHE A 86 -13.40 -1.21 -14.40
C PHE A 86 -14.47 -1.32 -13.32
N LEU A 87 -14.14 -2.08 -12.28
CA LEU A 87 -14.83 -2.11 -11.00
C LEU A 87 -13.80 -1.80 -9.93
N LEU A 88 -13.92 -0.62 -9.32
CA LEU A 88 -13.07 -0.18 -8.23
C LEU A 88 -13.84 -0.35 -6.93
N LEU A 89 -13.25 -1.04 -5.97
CA LEU A 89 -13.83 -1.32 -4.65
C LEU A 89 -12.87 -0.82 -3.58
N ASP A 90 -13.42 -0.38 -2.46
CA ASP A 90 -12.67 0.06 -1.27
C ASP A 90 -13.23 -0.72 -0.09
N ILE A 91 -12.35 -1.28 0.75
CA ILE A 91 -12.76 -2.00 1.95
C ILE A 91 -12.99 -0.99 3.08
N LYS A 92 -14.22 -0.95 3.59
CA LYS A 92 -14.61 -0.04 4.67
C LYS A 92 -13.91 -0.44 5.96
N ASP A 93 -13.14 0.49 6.51
CA ASP A 93 -12.44 0.33 7.80
C ASP A 93 -11.54 -0.91 7.85
N ALA A 94 -10.79 -1.14 6.77
CA ALA A 94 -9.97 -2.31 6.53
C ALA A 94 -9.22 -2.88 7.75
N TYR A 95 -8.58 -2.03 8.56
CA TYR A 95 -7.85 -2.48 9.75
C TYR A 95 -8.79 -2.74 10.93
N GLY A 96 -9.76 -1.86 11.17
CA GLY A 96 -10.75 -2.02 12.25
C GLY A 96 -11.66 -3.22 12.07
N THR A 97 -11.85 -3.69 10.83
CA THR A 97 -12.67 -4.87 10.51
C THR A 97 -11.88 -6.18 10.46
N VAL A 98 -10.59 -6.18 10.79
CA VAL A 98 -9.83 -7.44 10.88
C VAL A 98 -10.31 -8.22 12.08
N ASP A 99 -10.94 -9.35 11.80
CA ASP A 99 -11.39 -10.30 12.80
C ASP A 99 -10.21 -11.05 13.43
N GLU A 100 -10.13 -11.05 14.77
CA GLU A 100 -9.03 -11.63 15.53
C GLU A 100 -8.95 -13.15 15.34
N GLU A 101 -10.06 -13.85 15.48
CA GLU A 101 -10.11 -15.31 15.37
C GLU A 101 -9.68 -15.77 13.97
N LYS A 102 -10.22 -15.13 12.93
CA LYS A 102 -9.80 -15.40 11.54
C LYS A 102 -8.33 -15.08 11.32
N LEU A 103 -7.80 -14.00 11.91
CA LEU A 103 -6.39 -13.65 11.77
C LEU A 103 -5.48 -14.72 12.42
N VAL A 104 -5.85 -15.23 13.59
CA VAL A 104 -5.16 -16.36 14.23
C VAL A 104 -5.20 -17.58 13.32
N GLN A 105 -6.37 -17.96 12.79
CA GLN A 105 -6.48 -19.10 11.88
C GLN A 105 -5.64 -18.94 10.62
N VAL A 106 -5.60 -17.74 10.02
CA VAL A 106 -4.74 -17.43 8.87
C VAL A 106 -3.27 -17.67 9.20
N LEU A 107 -2.79 -17.22 10.35
CA LEU A 107 -1.39 -17.43 10.75
C LEU A 107 -1.10 -18.91 11.01
N LEU A 108 -2.02 -19.63 11.65
CA LEU A 108 -1.91 -21.06 11.92
C LEU A 108 -1.94 -21.92 10.64
N GLU A 109 -2.69 -21.49 9.61
CA GLU A 109 -2.72 -22.12 8.28
C GLU A 109 -1.39 -21.91 7.54
N LEU A 110 -0.89 -20.67 7.54
CA LEU A 110 0.37 -20.33 6.89
C LEU A 110 1.59 -20.89 7.60
N ASP A 111 1.48 -21.16 8.90
CA ASP A 111 2.55 -21.71 9.72
C ASP A 111 2.03 -22.78 10.71
N PRO A 112 1.95 -24.05 10.26
CA PRO A 112 1.49 -25.15 11.09
C PRO A 112 2.35 -25.43 12.32
N THR A 113 3.55 -24.84 12.41
CA THR A 113 4.47 -25.02 13.56
C THR A 113 4.19 -24.05 14.71
N LEU A 114 3.26 -23.11 14.55
CA LEU A 114 2.77 -22.28 15.65
C LEU A 114 2.08 -23.14 16.72
N PRO A 115 2.21 -22.79 18.02
CA PRO A 115 1.61 -23.57 19.10
C PRO A 115 0.08 -23.59 18.96
N ARG A 116 -0.51 -24.78 19.06
CA ARG A 116 -1.96 -24.97 19.12
C ARG A 116 -2.29 -25.57 20.49
N ASP A 117 -3.31 -25.03 21.12
CA ASP A 117 -3.89 -25.56 22.36
C ASP A 117 -5.36 -25.95 22.13
N LEU A 118 -6.03 -26.38 23.20
CA LEU A 118 -7.44 -26.77 23.15
C LEU A 118 -8.38 -25.63 22.70
N PHE A 119 -7.92 -24.38 22.73
CA PHE A 119 -8.69 -23.17 22.40
C PHE A 119 -8.29 -22.55 21.05
N GLY A 120 -7.44 -23.21 20.27
CA GLY A 120 -7.07 -22.80 18.92
C GLY A 120 -5.65 -22.23 18.81
N SER A 121 -5.22 -21.34 19.71
CA SER A 121 -3.83 -20.89 19.98
C SER A 121 -3.80 -19.66 20.90
N GLU A 122 -3.97 -19.84 22.21
CA GLU A 122 -4.02 -18.76 23.21
C GLU A 122 -2.76 -17.87 23.17
N VAL A 123 -1.59 -18.48 23.01
CA VAL A 123 -0.31 -17.74 22.97
C VAL A 123 -0.25 -16.79 21.76
N VAL A 124 -0.75 -17.20 20.59
CA VAL A 124 -0.76 -16.34 19.39
C VAL A 124 -1.79 -15.23 19.56
N THR A 125 -2.97 -15.56 20.10
CA THR A 125 -4.02 -14.58 20.40
C THR A 125 -3.52 -13.49 21.33
N GLN A 126 -2.93 -13.86 22.47
CA GLN A 126 -2.39 -12.90 23.44
C GLN A 126 -1.27 -12.03 22.83
N PHE A 127 -0.41 -12.62 22.01
CA PHE A 127 0.63 -11.86 21.31
C PHE A 127 0.02 -10.80 20.38
N LEU A 128 -0.98 -11.18 19.56
CA LEU A 128 -1.66 -10.25 18.66
C LEU A 128 -2.40 -9.15 19.42
N GLN A 129 -3.14 -9.50 20.47
CA GLN A 129 -3.83 -8.54 21.33
C GLN A 129 -2.85 -7.53 21.97
N ARG A 130 -1.67 -8.01 22.39
CA ARG A 130 -0.67 -7.16 23.05
C ARG A 130 0.04 -6.20 22.08
N TYR A 131 0.38 -6.67 20.89
CA TYR A 131 1.32 -5.95 20.01
C TYR A 131 0.70 -5.45 18.70
N CYS A 132 -0.45 -5.97 18.27
CA CYS A 132 -0.96 -5.75 16.92
C CYS A 132 -2.38 -5.21 16.86
N LEU A 133 -3.22 -5.54 17.84
CA LEU A 133 -4.65 -5.25 17.84
C LEU A 133 -5.00 -4.10 18.77
N ASN A 134 -6.11 -3.44 18.48
CA ASN A 134 -6.69 -2.46 19.38
C ASN A 134 -7.70 -3.12 20.33
N ASN A 135 -8.08 -2.41 21.40
CA ASN A 135 -8.96 -2.94 22.46
C ASN A 135 -10.37 -3.36 22.00
N LYS A 136 -10.78 -3.00 20.78
CA LYS A 136 -12.09 -3.36 20.19
C LYS A 136 -11.98 -4.47 19.14
N GLY A 137 -10.81 -5.07 18.98
CA GLY A 137 -10.50 -5.93 17.84
C GLY A 137 -10.09 -5.13 16.60
N GLY A 138 -9.34 -5.76 15.70
CA GLY A 138 -8.78 -5.13 14.51
C GLY A 138 -7.39 -4.53 14.68
N LEU A 139 -6.68 -4.37 13.56
CA LEU A 139 -5.28 -3.95 13.53
C LEU A 139 -5.08 -2.49 13.94
N LEU A 140 -3.99 -2.21 14.66
CA LEU A 140 -3.59 -0.86 15.04
C LEU A 140 -3.15 -0.04 13.82
N THR A 141 -3.85 1.06 13.54
CA THR A 141 -3.40 2.01 12.52
C THR A 141 -2.12 2.71 12.97
N GLY A 142 -1.02 2.55 12.23
CA GLY A 142 0.29 3.13 12.57
C GLY A 142 1.29 2.11 13.12
N ALA A 143 0.84 0.91 13.48
CA ALA A 143 1.72 -0.17 13.87
C ALA A 143 2.47 -0.72 12.63
N PRO A 144 3.80 -0.89 12.68
CA PRO A 144 4.59 -1.20 11.49
C PRO A 144 4.25 -2.53 10.80
N ALA A 145 3.83 -3.56 11.55
CA ALA A 145 3.50 -4.88 10.98
C ALA A 145 2.05 -5.00 10.49
N SER A 146 1.15 -4.05 10.81
CA SER A 146 -0.26 -4.13 10.40
C SER A 146 -0.46 -4.23 8.89
N PRO A 147 0.32 -3.56 8.02
CA PRO A 147 0.18 -3.77 6.58
C PRO A 147 0.53 -5.19 6.11
N ASP A 148 1.57 -5.81 6.69
CA ASP A 148 1.97 -7.18 6.37
C ASP A 148 0.91 -8.18 6.90
N LEU A 149 0.42 -8.01 8.14
CA LEU A 149 -0.69 -8.81 8.69
C LEU A 149 -1.95 -8.71 7.84
N TYR A 150 -2.34 -7.49 7.46
CA TYR A 150 -3.52 -7.27 6.62
C TYR A 150 -3.37 -7.92 5.25
N ASN A 151 -2.18 -7.85 4.66
CA ASN A 151 -1.94 -8.49 3.37
C ASN A 151 -2.09 -10.01 3.44
N LEU A 152 -1.58 -10.67 4.48
CA LEU A 152 -1.75 -12.11 4.68
C LEU A 152 -3.21 -12.48 4.94
N TYR A 153 -3.89 -11.70 5.79
CA TYR A 153 -5.32 -11.87 6.10
C TYR A 153 -6.18 -11.89 4.84
N VAL A 154 -6.04 -10.88 3.98
CA VAL A 154 -6.83 -10.79 2.74
C VAL A 154 -6.37 -11.80 1.70
N ALA A 155 -5.08 -12.16 1.68
CA ALA A 155 -4.55 -13.13 0.73
C ALA A 155 -5.21 -14.51 0.89
N VAL A 156 -5.25 -15.00 2.14
CA VAL A 156 -5.82 -16.31 2.48
C VAL A 156 -7.35 -16.29 2.36
N LEU A 157 -8.01 -15.26 2.88
CA LEU A 157 -9.48 -15.24 2.97
C LEU A 157 -10.18 -14.84 1.67
N LEU A 158 -9.54 -14.03 0.81
CA LEU A 158 -10.17 -13.42 -0.36
C LEU A 158 -9.37 -13.59 -1.66
N ASP A 159 -8.08 -13.24 -1.69
CA ASP A 159 -7.36 -13.08 -2.95
C ASP A 159 -7.29 -14.38 -3.74
N SER A 160 -7.03 -15.52 -3.09
CA SER A 160 -7.01 -16.84 -3.73
C SER A 160 -8.28 -17.14 -4.52
N LYS A 161 -9.45 -16.98 -3.87
CA LYS A 161 -10.78 -17.18 -4.45
C LYS A 161 -11.09 -16.15 -5.55
N LEU A 162 -10.73 -14.88 -5.34
CA LEU A 162 -10.94 -13.83 -6.34
C LEU A 162 -10.08 -14.05 -7.58
N ILE A 163 -8.83 -14.47 -7.44
CA ILE A 163 -7.94 -14.79 -8.56
C ILE A 163 -8.57 -15.88 -9.43
N GLU A 164 -9.09 -16.94 -8.81
CA GLU A 164 -9.77 -18.03 -9.52
C GLU A 164 -11.03 -17.55 -10.25
N LEU A 165 -11.91 -16.82 -9.56
CA LEU A 165 -13.12 -16.25 -10.17
C LEU A 165 -12.77 -15.31 -11.33
N CYS A 166 -11.71 -14.51 -11.18
CA CYS A 166 -11.24 -13.59 -12.22
C CYS A 166 -10.72 -14.33 -13.45
N LYS A 167 -10.01 -15.45 -13.28
CA LYS A 167 -9.60 -16.32 -14.40
C LYS A 167 -10.82 -16.83 -15.16
N GLN A 168 -11.84 -17.32 -14.46
CA GLN A 168 -13.08 -17.82 -15.07
C GLN A 168 -13.84 -16.72 -15.83
N TYR A 169 -13.83 -15.48 -15.33
CA TYR A 169 -14.58 -14.37 -15.91
C TYR A 169 -13.80 -13.47 -16.87
N GLY A 170 -12.52 -13.77 -17.13
CA GLY A 170 -11.64 -12.94 -17.96
C GLY A 170 -11.43 -11.54 -17.36
N LEU A 171 -11.22 -11.46 -16.05
CA LEU A 171 -10.95 -10.23 -15.31
C LEU A 171 -9.49 -10.16 -14.91
N THR A 172 -8.94 -8.95 -14.90
CA THR A 172 -7.67 -8.63 -14.23
C THR A 172 -7.98 -8.12 -12.84
N TYR A 173 -7.27 -8.63 -11.83
CA TYR A 173 -7.43 -8.26 -10.42
C TYR A 173 -6.09 -7.82 -9.82
N THR A 174 -6.10 -6.70 -9.11
CA THR A 174 -5.01 -6.28 -8.21
C THR A 174 -5.60 -5.63 -6.96
N ARG A 175 -4.82 -5.65 -5.87
CA ARG A 175 -5.18 -5.06 -4.59
C ARG A 175 -4.04 -4.20 -4.04
N TYR A 176 -4.32 -2.94 -3.78
CA TYR A 176 -3.41 -2.01 -3.11
C TYR A 176 -3.91 -1.76 -1.69
N LEU A 177 -3.54 -2.63 -0.75
CA LEU A 177 -4.12 -2.68 0.60
C LEU A 177 -5.64 -2.86 0.54
N ASP A 178 -6.42 -1.83 0.87
CA ASP A 178 -7.88 -1.77 0.90
C ASP A 178 -8.52 -1.42 -0.45
N ASP A 179 -7.75 -0.83 -1.37
CA ASP A 179 -8.19 -0.52 -2.73
C ASP A 179 -8.10 -1.78 -3.63
N ILE A 180 -9.26 -2.31 -4.01
CA ILE A 180 -9.38 -3.43 -4.95
C ILE A 180 -9.71 -2.89 -6.35
N THR A 181 -8.94 -3.32 -7.34
CA THR A 181 -9.15 -2.97 -8.75
C THR A 181 -9.44 -4.24 -9.55
N LEU A 182 -10.60 -4.28 -10.19
CA LEU A 182 -10.93 -5.26 -11.21
C LEU A 182 -11.16 -4.58 -12.56
N SER A 183 -10.73 -5.22 -13.65
CA SER A 183 -11.00 -4.69 -14.99
C SER A 183 -11.10 -5.77 -16.06
N SER A 184 -11.74 -5.46 -17.19
CA SER A 184 -11.84 -6.36 -18.33
C SER A 184 -12.02 -5.61 -19.65
N MET A 185 -11.84 -6.32 -20.76
CA MET A 185 -12.27 -5.91 -22.10
C MET A 185 -13.79 -5.84 -22.26
N THR A 186 -14.51 -6.69 -21.54
CA THR A 186 -15.97 -6.78 -21.62
C THR A 186 -16.61 -6.15 -20.38
N ARG A 187 -17.89 -5.77 -20.49
CA ARG A 187 -18.63 -5.17 -19.37
C ARG A 187 -18.65 -6.10 -18.17
N ILE A 188 -18.31 -5.57 -17.00
CA ILE A 188 -18.46 -6.27 -15.72
C ILE A 188 -19.92 -6.16 -15.28
N GLY A 189 -20.78 -7.05 -15.81
CA GLY A 189 -22.23 -7.05 -15.58
C GLY A 189 -22.63 -7.41 -14.14
N LYS A 190 -23.91 -7.18 -13.79
CA LYS A 190 -24.45 -7.35 -12.43
C LYS A 190 -24.13 -8.72 -11.82
N LYS A 191 -24.29 -9.81 -12.58
CA LYS A 191 -24.00 -11.19 -12.12
C LYS A 191 -22.54 -11.34 -11.66
N LYS A 192 -21.57 -10.93 -12.48
CA LYS A 192 -20.14 -10.97 -12.12
C LYS A 192 -19.85 -10.16 -10.85
N ARG A 193 -20.44 -8.96 -10.73
CA ARG A 193 -20.27 -8.11 -9.55
C ARG A 193 -20.84 -8.75 -8.28
N GLN A 194 -22.01 -9.37 -8.36
CA GLN A 194 -22.62 -10.04 -7.20
C GLN A 194 -21.80 -11.24 -6.73
N ALA A 195 -21.20 -12.01 -7.65
CA ALA A 195 -20.26 -13.08 -7.28
C ALA A 195 -19.04 -12.54 -6.52
N ILE A 196 -18.43 -11.44 -7.01
CA ILE A 196 -17.31 -10.76 -6.33
C ILE A 196 -17.74 -10.28 -4.93
N TYR A 197 -18.92 -9.67 -4.82
CA TYR A 197 -19.43 -9.18 -3.53
C TYR A 197 -19.74 -10.32 -2.55
N GLY A 198 -20.19 -11.48 -3.06
CA GLY A 198 -20.37 -12.70 -2.27
C GLY A 198 -19.07 -13.15 -1.61
N LEU A 199 -17.99 -13.28 -2.39
CA LEU A 199 -16.68 -13.67 -1.87
C LEU A 199 -16.14 -12.67 -0.83
N MET A 200 -16.32 -11.37 -1.05
CA MET A 200 -15.94 -10.36 -0.06
C MET A 200 -16.73 -10.50 1.25
N ARG A 201 -18.04 -10.77 1.17
CA ARG A 201 -18.89 -11.01 2.33
C ARG A 201 -18.48 -12.26 3.09
N GLU A 202 -18.21 -13.36 2.40
CA GLU A 202 -17.71 -14.60 3.00
C GLU A 202 -16.38 -14.39 3.74
N ALA A 203 -15.47 -13.60 3.15
CA ALA A 203 -14.23 -13.22 3.80
C ALA A 203 -14.44 -12.33 5.05
N GLY A 204 -15.65 -11.76 5.24
CA GLY A 204 -15.95 -10.80 6.31
C GLY A 204 -15.50 -9.38 5.99
N LEU A 205 -15.21 -9.07 4.72
CA LEU A 205 -14.70 -7.77 4.28
C LEU A 205 -15.86 -6.90 3.77
N VAL A 206 -16.09 -5.78 4.44
CA VAL A 206 -17.20 -4.88 4.12
C VAL A 206 -16.83 -3.92 3.00
N ILE A 207 -17.63 -3.88 1.94
CA ILE A 207 -17.44 -2.96 0.82
C ILE A 207 -17.90 -1.55 1.22
N HIS A 208 -17.09 -0.55 0.89
CA HIS A 208 -17.45 0.85 1.03
C HIS A 208 -18.32 1.31 -0.15
N GLU A 209 -19.63 1.07 -0.09
CA GLU A 209 -20.55 1.31 -1.20
C GLU A 209 -20.44 2.68 -1.85
N SER A 210 -20.32 3.75 -1.05
CA SER A 210 -20.22 5.13 -1.58
C SER A 210 -18.90 5.43 -2.33
N LYS A 211 -17.91 4.54 -2.25
CA LYS A 211 -16.63 4.65 -2.95
C LYS A 211 -16.50 3.63 -4.09
N THR A 212 -17.41 2.66 -4.15
CA THR A 212 -17.48 1.69 -5.26
C THR A 212 -17.75 2.42 -6.58
N GLN A 213 -16.96 2.12 -7.60
CA GLN A 213 -17.11 2.74 -8.92
C GLN A 213 -17.15 1.69 -10.02
N ILE A 214 -18.09 1.86 -10.96
CA ILE A 214 -18.17 1.08 -12.20
C ILE A 214 -17.89 2.04 -13.34
N LEU A 215 -16.78 1.84 -14.04
CA LEU A 215 -16.27 2.81 -15.00
C LEU A 215 -16.08 2.18 -16.39
N ASP A 216 -16.21 3.00 -17.42
CA ASP A 216 -15.82 2.70 -18.80
C ASP A 216 -14.76 3.71 -19.19
N LEU A 217 -13.54 3.25 -19.47
CA LEU A 217 -12.41 4.10 -19.83
C LEU A 217 -12.73 4.98 -21.06
N ASN A 218 -13.58 4.51 -21.97
CA ASN A 218 -13.97 5.30 -23.14
C ASN A 218 -14.86 6.50 -22.78
N ARG A 219 -15.45 6.53 -21.59
CA ARG A 219 -16.22 7.66 -21.07
C ARG A 219 -15.38 8.65 -20.26
N GLY A 220 -14.17 8.28 -19.89
CA GLY A 220 -13.27 9.16 -19.16
C GLY A 220 -12.11 8.42 -18.50
N PRO A 221 -11.11 9.16 -17.98
CA PRO A 221 -9.95 8.57 -17.35
C PRO A 221 -10.31 7.85 -16.04
N VAL A 222 -9.60 6.77 -15.73
CA VAL A 222 -9.80 5.95 -14.53
C VAL A 222 -8.69 6.24 -13.52
N LYS A 223 -9.05 6.51 -12.26
CA LYS A 223 -8.08 6.77 -11.18
C LYS A 223 -7.90 5.53 -10.32
N ILE A 224 -6.67 5.02 -10.22
CA ILE A 224 -6.33 3.80 -9.45
C ILE A 224 -5.07 4.10 -8.62
N ALA A 225 -5.14 3.86 -7.30
CA ALA A 225 -4.00 4.00 -6.38
C ALA A 225 -3.20 5.32 -6.53
N GLY A 226 -3.88 6.44 -6.81
CA GLY A 226 -3.25 7.76 -7.01
C GLY A 226 -2.73 8.04 -8.42
N PHE A 227 -2.84 7.09 -9.36
CA PHE A 227 -2.51 7.25 -10.77
C PHE A 227 -3.76 7.43 -11.63
N THR A 228 -3.59 7.96 -12.83
CA THR A 228 -4.66 8.13 -13.82
C THR A 228 -4.33 7.33 -15.08
N LEU A 229 -5.23 6.43 -15.47
CA LEU A 229 -5.22 5.74 -16.76
C LEU A 229 -6.10 6.52 -17.75
N ASN A 230 -5.50 6.98 -18.84
CA ASN A 230 -6.20 7.71 -19.90
C ASN A 230 -6.72 6.76 -21.00
N GLN A 231 -7.64 7.26 -21.81
CA GLN A 231 -8.20 6.58 -22.98
C GLN A 231 -7.14 6.08 -23.97
N ASN A 232 -6.07 6.85 -24.16
CA ASN A 232 -4.92 6.48 -24.99
C ASN A 232 -3.97 5.46 -24.31
N ARG A 233 -4.38 4.83 -23.21
CA ARG A 233 -3.62 3.82 -22.45
C ARG A 233 -2.36 4.35 -21.76
N SER A 234 -2.20 5.68 -21.65
CA SER A 234 -1.12 6.27 -20.86
C SER A 234 -1.47 6.25 -19.37
N ILE A 235 -0.50 5.89 -18.53
CA ILE A 235 -0.59 6.01 -17.08
C ILE A 235 0.21 7.24 -16.64
N ILE A 236 -0.46 8.19 -15.99
CA ILE A 236 0.13 9.45 -15.57
C ILE A 236 -0.18 9.75 -14.10
N LEU A 237 0.65 10.61 -13.50
CA LEU A 237 0.31 11.20 -12.21
C LEU A 237 -0.71 12.34 -12.39
N PRO A 238 -1.63 12.54 -11.44
CA PRO A 238 -2.51 13.70 -11.43
C PRO A 238 -1.73 15.01 -11.40
N ARG A 239 -2.21 16.02 -12.13
CA ARG A 239 -1.61 17.37 -12.14
C ARG A 239 -1.48 17.98 -10.75
N SER A 240 -2.45 17.71 -9.86
CA SER A 240 -2.42 18.15 -8.46
C SER A 240 -1.23 17.56 -7.70
N TYR A 241 -0.89 16.28 -7.94
CA TYR A 241 0.28 15.65 -7.33
C TYR A 241 1.58 16.26 -7.87
N LEU A 242 1.69 16.49 -9.18
CA LEU A 242 2.82 17.20 -9.78
C LEU A 242 2.96 18.62 -9.22
N GLY A 243 1.85 19.31 -9.00
CA GLY A 243 1.80 20.63 -8.36
C GLY A 243 2.37 20.61 -6.95
N LYS A 244 2.03 19.59 -6.16
CA LYS A 244 2.61 19.39 -4.81
C LYS A 244 4.10 19.15 -4.84
N ILE A 245 4.60 18.28 -5.72
CA ILE A 245 6.04 18.04 -5.88
C ILE A 245 6.73 19.37 -6.17
N ARG A 246 6.21 20.13 -7.14
CA ARG A 246 6.76 21.43 -7.53
C ARG A 246 6.77 22.41 -6.37
N GLY A 247 5.68 22.48 -5.59
CA GLY A 247 5.58 23.36 -4.43
C GLY A 247 6.59 22.99 -3.32
N ALA A 248 6.73 21.69 -3.03
CA ALA A 248 7.70 21.20 -2.05
C ALA A 248 9.15 21.53 -2.48
N ILE A 249 9.49 21.28 -3.73
CA ILE A 249 10.82 21.61 -4.29
C ILE A 249 11.06 23.12 -4.26
N HIS A 250 10.08 23.92 -4.66
CA HIS A 250 10.20 25.38 -4.68
C HIS A 250 10.46 25.94 -3.29
N ASN A 251 9.67 25.53 -2.30
CA ASN A 251 9.85 25.94 -0.90
C ASN A 251 11.22 25.55 -0.36
N ALA A 252 11.67 24.32 -0.67
CA ALA A 252 12.97 23.84 -0.23
C ALA A 252 14.13 24.64 -0.87
N ILE A 253 14.03 24.99 -2.15
CA ILE A 253 15.03 25.83 -2.83
C ILE A 253 15.04 27.24 -2.23
N GLU A 254 13.89 27.90 -2.13
CA GLU A 254 13.80 29.29 -1.63
C GLU A 254 14.34 29.43 -0.20
N LYS A 255 14.13 28.42 0.63
CA LYS A 255 14.56 28.41 2.03
C LYS A 255 15.90 27.71 2.27
N GLY A 256 16.56 27.20 1.22
CA GLY A 256 17.81 26.45 1.36
C GLY A 256 17.71 25.16 2.21
N LEU A 257 16.53 24.51 2.23
CA LEU A 257 16.28 23.34 3.08
C LEU A 257 16.88 22.07 2.47
N CYS A 258 18.02 21.65 3.01
CA CYS A 258 18.72 20.43 2.59
C CYS A 258 18.89 19.41 3.74
N ASP A 259 18.09 19.50 4.79
CA ASP A 259 18.08 18.49 5.85
C ASP A 259 17.59 17.12 5.33
N LYS A 260 17.96 16.05 6.05
CA LYS A 260 17.68 14.67 5.65
C LYS A 260 16.17 14.40 5.52
N ALA A 261 15.33 15.01 6.36
CA ALA A 261 13.89 14.77 6.33
C ALA A 261 13.27 15.37 5.05
N THR A 262 13.62 16.63 4.72
CA THR A 262 13.18 17.29 3.49
C THR A 262 13.64 16.54 2.24
N GLN A 263 14.91 16.10 2.20
CA GLN A 263 15.43 15.30 1.09
C GLN A 263 14.68 13.97 0.92
N VAL A 264 14.42 13.25 2.01
CA VAL A 264 13.66 11.99 1.99
C VAL A 264 12.24 12.22 1.50
N GLN A 265 11.57 13.28 1.96
CA GLN A 265 10.23 13.64 1.52
C GLN A 265 10.18 13.90 0.00
N ILE A 266 11.03 14.80 -0.50
CA ILE A 266 11.04 15.16 -1.93
C ILE A 266 11.42 13.96 -2.79
N SER A 267 12.45 13.20 -2.40
CA SER A 267 12.86 11.98 -3.11
C SER A 267 11.74 10.94 -3.15
N GLY A 268 11.02 10.76 -2.03
CA GLY A 268 9.85 9.90 -1.94
C GLY A 268 8.74 10.31 -2.92
N MET A 269 8.41 11.61 -3.00
CA MET A 269 7.41 12.09 -3.95
C MET A 269 7.88 11.94 -5.41
N MET A 270 9.17 12.20 -5.68
CA MET A 270 9.77 12.02 -7.00
C MET A 270 9.80 10.57 -7.45
N SER A 271 9.94 9.62 -6.53
CA SER A 271 9.95 8.18 -6.85
C SER A 271 8.69 7.75 -7.61
N GLN A 272 7.52 8.30 -7.26
CA GLN A 272 6.24 8.03 -7.94
C GLN A 272 6.25 8.56 -9.38
N LEU A 273 6.79 9.77 -9.60
CA LEU A 273 6.91 10.35 -10.94
C LEU A 273 7.86 9.52 -11.80
N LEU A 274 9.03 9.17 -11.27
CA LEU A 274 10.02 8.35 -11.96
C LEU A 274 9.49 6.96 -12.28
N ALA A 275 8.67 6.38 -11.40
CA ALA A 275 7.99 5.11 -11.63
C ALA A 275 6.93 5.22 -12.75
N SER A 276 6.16 6.32 -12.80
CA SER A 276 5.17 6.59 -13.86
C SER A 276 5.76 6.69 -15.27
N LEU A 277 7.05 7.00 -15.36
CA LEU A 277 7.77 7.15 -16.63
C LEU A 277 8.33 5.82 -17.13
N GLN A 278 8.32 4.78 -16.29
CA GLN A 278 8.86 3.46 -16.62
C GLN A 278 7.74 2.52 -16.99
N ASP A 279 8.00 1.65 -17.96
CA ASP A 279 7.15 0.50 -18.22
C ASP A 279 7.63 -0.68 -17.34
N PRO A 280 6.88 -1.10 -16.30
CA PRO A 280 7.28 -2.20 -15.44
C PRO A 280 7.30 -3.57 -16.15
N SER A 281 6.71 -3.71 -17.34
CA SER A 281 6.73 -4.98 -18.10
C SER A 281 8.00 -5.19 -18.93
N VAL A 282 8.76 -4.13 -19.21
CA VAL A 282 9.98 -4.22 -20.02
C VAL A 282 11.13 -4.75 -19.17
N ARG A 283 11.50 -6.03 -19.35
CA ARG A 283 12.69 -6.63 -18.74
C ARG A 283 13.96 -5.91 -19.20
N ARG A 284 14.95 -5.83 -18.30
CA ARG A 284 16.29 -5.29 -18.57
C ARG A 284 16.99 -6.13 -19.65
N LYS A 285 16.86 -5.78 -20.93
CA LYS A 285 17.84 -6.14 -21.97
C LYS A 285 18.79 -4.96 -22.13
N GLY A 286 20.07 -5.14 -21.79
CA GLY A 286 21.12 -4.13 -22.00
C GLY A 286 21.09 -2.90 -21.07
N GLY A 287 20.49 -3.00 -19.87
CA GLY A 287 20.62 -1.99 -18.81
C GLY A 287 19.79 -0.71 -18.95
N ARG A 288 19.24 -0.37 -20.12
CA ARG A 288 18.37 0.81 -20.30
C ARG A 288 16.89 0.45 -20.14
N ARG A 289 16.23 0.99 -19.12
CA ARG A 289 14.76 0.91 -18.97
C ARG A 289 14.11 1.67 -20.12
N TYR A 290 13.17 1.05 -20.83
CA TYR A 290 12.27 1.82 -21.71
C TYR A 290 11.52 2.83 -20.84
N ARG A 291 11.65 4.11 -21.18
CA ARG A 291 10.96 5.21 -20.51
C ARG A 291 10.10 5.93 -21.53
N ARG A 292 8.84 6.14 -21.20
CA ARG A 292 8.04 7.09 -21.97
C ARG A 292 8.67 8.47 -21.84
N ARG A 293 8.55 9.29 -22.88
CA ARG A 293 8.97 10.70 -22.79
C ARG A 293 8.06 11.42 -21.78
N PRO A 294 8.63 12.19 -20.84
CA PRO A 294 7.83 13.02 -19.95
C PRO A 294 7.09 14.09 -20.75
N ASN A 295 5.90 14.46 -20.32
CA ASN A 295 5.21 15.62 -20.87
C ASN A 295 5.85 16.93 -20.36
N SER A 296 5.42 18.08 -20.88
CA SER A 296 5.98 19.39 -20.51
C SER A 296 5.90 19.70 -19.01
N THR A 297 4.85 19.24 -18.33
CA THR A 297 4.68 19.47 -16.88
C THR A 297 5.60 18.56 -16.06
N GLU A 298 5.70 17.29 -16.43
CA GLU A 298 6.61 16.33 -15.80
C GLU A 298 8.07 16.75 -15.98
N LYS A 299 8.44 17.19 -17.18
CA LYS A 299 9.79 17.72 -17.49
C LYS A 299 10.14 18.89 -16.57
N ARG A 300 9.25 19.89 -16.45
CA ARG A 300 9.47 21.04 -15.54
C ARG A 300 9.68 20.63 -14.08
N VAL A 301 8.97 19.59 -13.61
CA VAL A 301 9.16 19.08 -12.24
C VAL A 301 10.54 18.43 -12.12
N MET A 302 10.95 17.62 -13.10
CA MET A 302 12.26 16.98 -13.12
C MET A 302 13.40 17.99 -13.16
N ASP A 303 13.30 19.04 -13.98
CA ASP A 303 14.32 20.08 -14.10
C ASP A 303 14.53 20.82 -12.77
N ARG A 304 13.44 21.17 -12.07
CA ARG A 304 13.54 21.79 -10.73
C ARG A 304 14.10 20.83 -9.68
N TYR A 305 13.78 19.54 -9.79
CA TYR A 305 14.37 18.54 -8.89
C TYR A 305 15.89 18.43 -9.09
N CYS A 306 16.37 18.51 -10.32
CA CYS A 306 17.81 18.58 -10.61
C CYS A 306 18.46 19.81 -9.96
N ALA A 307 17.86 20.99 -10.09
CA ALA A 307 18.35 22.22 -9.45
C ALA A 307 18.39 22.09 -7.91
N TYR A 308 17.35 21.52 -7.30
CA TYR A 308 17.34 21.23 -5.85
C TYR A 308 18.47 20.28 -5.42
N ARG A 309 18.72 19.21 -6.19
CA ARG A 309 19.83 18.30 -5.88
C ARG A 309 21.20 18.97 -5.97
N GLN A 310 21.38 19.89 -6.92
CA GLN A 310 22.61 20.68 -7.04
C GLN A 310 22.81 21.60 -5.83
N LEU A 311 21.76 22.32 -5.41
CA LEU A 311 21.76 23.15 -4.20
C LEU A 311 22.20 22.35 -2.97
N CYS A 312 21.62 21.17 -2.75
CA CYS A 312 21.97 20.35 -1.59
C CYS A 312 23.37 19.77 -1.66
N ALA A 313 23.88 19.42 -2.85
CA ALA A 313 25.27 19.00 -3.00
C ALA A 313 26.23 20.14 -2.61
N GLN A 314 25.97 21.36 -3.06
CA GLN A 314 26.76 22.56 -2.74
C GLN A 314 26.69 22.93 -1.25
N THR A 315 25.57 22.65 -0.57
CA THR A 315 25.41 22.94 0.86
C THR A 315 26.12 21.93 1.76
N ILE A 316 26.36 20.71 1.28
CA ILE A 316 27.04 19.63 2.03
C ILE A 316 28.57 19.73 1.88
N SER A 317 29.08 20.13 0.71
CA SER A 317 30.53 20.26 0.44
C SER A 317 31.31 21.17 1.42
N PRO A 318 30.82 22.34 1.87
CA PRO A 318 31.57 23.18 2.81
C PRO A 318 31.62 22.66 4.24
N LYS A 319 30.79 21.67 4.63
CA LYS A 319 30.82 21.10 5.99
C LYS A 319 31.86 19.99 6.19
N LEU A 320 32.44 19.47 5.11
CA LEU A 320 33.51 18.46 5.12
C LEU A 320 34.90 19.06 4.90
N ALA A 321 35.00 20.35 4.60
CA ALA A 321 36.27 21.05 4.38
C ALA A 321 36.82 21.74 5.64
N THR A 322 36.10 21.66 6.77
CA THR A 322 36.47 22.25 8.07
C THR A 322 36.45 21.23 9.21
N SER A 323 36.61 19.94 8.92
CA SER A 323 36.78 18.87 9.91
C SER A 323 38.15 18.22 9.77
#